data_AF-A0A2M8EK11-F1
#
_entry.id   AF-A0A2M8EK11-F1
#
_cell.length_a   1.000
_cell.length_b   1.000
_cell.length_c   1.000
_cell.angle_alpha   90.00
_cell.angle_beta   90.00
_cell.angle_gamma   90.00
#
_symmetry.space_group_name_H-M   'P 1'
#
loop_
_entity.id
_entity.type
_entity.pdbx_description
1 polymer ?
#
loop_
_entity_poly.entity_id
_entity_poly.type
_entity_poly.pdbx_seq_one_letter_code
_entity_poly.pdbx_strand_id
1 'polypeptide(L)'
;MAIIPFLILFSLLVFVHEGGHFLLSKLFGVKVTEFGFGYPPRVWGKKIKGTLYSINLIPFGGFARIKGTEGEYSGVGDADSFAVQPMWKRVVITAGGVLGNFVLAWVLFTILFVVGNPTPAGKVYVDEV
;
A
#
# COMPACT_ATOMS: atom_id res chain seq x y z
N MET A 1 2.95 -20.31 -16.10
CA MET A 1 3.27 -20.31 -14.66
C MET A 1 3.52 -18.91 -14.09
N ALA A 2 2.85 -17.85 -14.58
CA ALA A 2 3.08 -16.47 -14.11
C ALA A 2 1.91 -15.86 -13.32
N ILE A 3 0.73 -16.52 -13.31
CA ILE A 3 -0.49 -15.97 -12.72
C ILE A 3 -0.38 -15.84 -11.20
N ILE A 4 0.11 -16.88 -10.52
CA ILE A 4 0.28 -16.88 -9.06
C ILE A 4 1.25 -15.76 -8.60
N PRO A 5 2.48 -15.67 -9.11
CA PRO A 5 3.39 -14.58 -8.71
C PRO A 5 2.86 -13.20 -9.10
N PHE A 6 2.18 -13.07 -10.23
CA PHE A 6 1.50 -11.83 -10.61
C PHE A 6 0.46 -11.40 -9.57
N LEU A 7 -0.43 -12.32 -9.15
CA LEU A 7 -1.46 -12.01 -8.16
C LEU A 7 -0.86 -11.63 -6.80
N ILE A 8 0.20 -12.32 -6.37
CA ILE A 8 0.91 -11.99 -5.12
C ILE A 8 1.51 -10.58 -5.19
N LEU A 9 2.23 -10.28 -6.28
CA LEU A 9 2.88 -8.98 -6.45
C LEU A 9 1.85 -7.85 -6.59
N PHE A 10 0.76 -8.09 -7.33
CA PHE A 10 -0.33 -7.14 -7.49
C PHE A 10 -1.01 -6.84 -6.15
N SER A 11 -1.30 -7.88 -5.35
CA SER A 11 -1.86 -7.70 -4.00
C SER A 11 -0.94 -6.89 -3.11
N LEU A 12 0.36 -7.17 -3.13
CA LEU A 12 1.35 -6.42 -2.36
C LEU A 12 1.42 -4.95 -2.81
N LEU A 13 1.44 -4.71 -4.12
CA LEU A 13 1.49 -3.37 -4.70
C LEU A 13 0.26 -2.53 -4.28
N VAL A 14 -0.95 -3.09 -4.42
CA VAL A 14 -2.17 -2.38 -4.02
C VAL A 14 -2.20 -2.15 -2.50
N PHE A 15 -1.78 -3.14 -1.70
CA PHE A 15 -1.74 -2.99 -0.25
C PHE A 15 -0.77 -1.89 0.21
N VAL A 16 0.43 -1.82 -0.39
CA VAL A 16 1.40 -0.77 -0.08
C VAL A 16 0.94 0.61 -0.58
N HIS A 17 0.28 0.67 -1.73
CA HIS A 17 -0.38 1.88 -2.23
C HIS A 17 -1.37 2.45 -1.22
N GLU A 18 -2.30 1.62 -0.75
CA GLU A 18 -3.26 2.01 0.28
C GLU A 18 -2.56 2.37 1.61
N GLY A 19 -1.49 1.65 1.95
CA GLY A 19 -0.63 1.96 3.08
C GLY A 19 -0.03 3.37 3.02
N GLY A 20 0.33 3.84 1.83
CA GLY A 20 0.84 5.20 1.62
C GLY A 20 -0.21 6.28 1.93
N HIS A 21 -1.42 6.12 1.41
CA HIS A 21 -2.55 7.01 1.75
C HIS A 21 -2.86 7.00 3.24
N PHE A 22 -2.89 5.80 3.83
CA PHE A 22 -3.14 5.58 5.24
C PHE A 22 -2.13 6.31 6.14
N LEU A 23 -0.83 6.11 5.90
CA LEU A 23 0.25 6.67 6.71
C LEU A 23 0.22 8.20 6.68
N LEU A 24 0.08 8.81 5.50
CA LEU A 24 0.03 10.26 5.36
C LEU A 24 -1.25 10.85 5.98
N SER A 25 -2.38 10.13 5.88
CA SER A 25 -3.63 10.56 6.54
C SER A 25 -3.44 10.62 8.06
N LYS A 26 -2.86 9.57 8.66
CA LYS A 26 -2.58 9.53 10.10
C LYS A 26 -1.56 10.60 10.50
N LEU A 27 -0.54 10.86 9.68
CA LEU A 27 0.48 11.88 9.94
C LEU A 27 -0.13 13.29 9.98
N PHE A 28 -1.07 13.59 9.09
CA PHE A 28 -1.74 14.89 9.05
C PHE A 28 -2.94 15.02 9.99
N GLY A 29 -3.19 14.01 10.83
CA GLY A 29 -4.29 14.01 11.79
C GLY A 29 -5.66 13.73 11.16
N VAL A 30 -5.71 13.27 9.91
CA VAL A 30 -6.95 12.84 9.26
C VAL A 30 -7.36 11.49 9.81
N LYS A 31 -8.63 11.36 10.19
CA LYS A 31 -9.15 10.14 10.78
C LYS A 31 -9.31 9.06 9.73
N VAL A 32 -8.74 7.89 10.03
CA VAL A 32 -8.94 6.66 9.25
C VAL A 32 -9.75 5.70 10.12
N THR A 33 -10.93 5.32 9.64
CA THR A 33 -11.88 4.47 10.36
C THR A 33 -11.50 2.99 10.25
N GLU A 34 -11.00 2.57 9.09
CA GLU A 34 -10.56 1.21 8.82
C GLU A 34 -9.37 1.17 7.85
N PHE A 35 -8.41 0.30 8.11
CA PHE A 35 -7.35 -0.07 7.18
C PHE A 35 -7.31 -1.60 7.07
N GLY A 36 -7.56 -2.12 5.89
CA GLY A 36 -7.80 -3.55 5.66
C GLY A 36 -6.83 -4.16 4.66
N PHE A 37 -6.39 -5.39 4.95
CA PHE A 37 -5.81 -6.27 3.93
C PHE A 37 -6.93 -7.08 3.27
N GLY A 38 -6.94 -7.11 1.94
CA GLY A 38 -7.98 -7.78 1.17
C GLY A 38 -9.33 -7.05 1.12
N TYR A 39 -10.29 -7.63 0.40
CA TYR A 39 -11.65 -7.11 0.27
C TYR A 39 -12.67 -7.87 1.13
N PRO A 40 -13.74 -7.18 1.61
CA PRO A 40 -14.81 -7.79 2.41
C PRO A 40 -15.40 -9.06 1.79
N PRO A 41 -15.94 -10.00 2.61
CA PRO A 41 -16.28 -9.85 4.03
C PRO A 41 -15.08 -9.93 4.98
N ARG A 42 -15.17 -9.25 6.13
CA ARG A 42 -14.12 -9.23 7.16
C ARG A 42 -14.06 -10.59 7.87
N VAL A 43 -12.87 -11.17 7.95
CA VAL A 43 -12.60 -12.41 8.69
C VAL A 43 -12.14 -12.09 10.10
N TRP A 44 -11.26 -11.12 10.25
CA TRP A 44 -10.73 -10.68 11.54
C TRP A 44 -10.45 -9.19 11.55
N GLY A 45 -10.43 -8.58 12.73
CA GLY A 45 -9.93 -7.22 12.86
C GLY A 45 -9.72 -6.78 14.30
N LYS A 46 -8.81 -5.83 14.48
CA LYS A 46 -8.45 -5.25 15.78
C LYS A 46 -8.46 -3.73 15.71
N LYS A 47 -9.17 -3.09 16.63
CA LYS A 47 -9.19 -1.63 16.72
C LYS A 47 -8.00 -1.14 17.54
N ILE A 48 -7.15 -0.31 16.94
CA ILE A 48 -5.97 0.28 17.58
C ILE A 48 -5.98 1.79 17.32
N LYS A 49 -5.93 2.59 18.39
CA LYS A 49 -5.90 4.07 18.31
C LYS A 49 -6.96 4.66 17.37
N GLY A 50 -8.19 4.17 17.48
CA GLY A 50 -9.34 4.63 16.70
C GLY A 50 -9.48 4.09 15.28
N THR A 51 -8.46 3.40 14.76
CA THR A 51 -8.49 2.76 13.43
C THR A 51 -8.72 1.27 13.58
N LEU A 52 -9.65 0.72 12.81
CA LEU A 52 -9.85 -0.73 12.73
C LEU A 52 -8.89 -1.33 11.71
N TYR A 53 -8.01 -2.23 12.15
CA TYR A 53 -7.14 -2.99 11.26
C TYR A 53 -7.84 -4.29 10.93
N SER A 54 -8.18 -4.54 9.66
CA SER A 54 -8.95 -5.71 9.25
C SER A 54 -8.18 -6.64 8.31
N ILE A 55 -8.50 -7.93 8.41
CA ILE A 55 -8.10 -8.97 7.47
C ILE A 55 -9.40 -9.51 6.89
N ASN A 56 -9.52 -9.45 5.57
CA ASN A 56 -10.74 -9.80 4.87
C ASN A 56 -10.57 -11.08 4.05
N LEU A 57 -11.69 -11.69 3.68
CA LEU A 57 -11.74 -13.03 3.09
C LEU A 57 -11.07 -13.10 1.73
N ILE A 58 -11.19 -12.03 0.93
CA ILE A 58 -10.64 -11.97 -0.41
C ILE A 58 -9.22 -11.40 -0.31
N PRO A 59 -8.15 -12.20 -0.46
CA PRO A 59 -6.77 -11.79 -0.15
C PRO A 59 -6.12 -11.01 -1.32
N PHE A 60 -6.87 -10.07 -1.90
CA PHE A 60 -6.41 -9.23 -3.00
C PHE A 60 -6.37 -7.77 -2.58
N GLY A 61 -5.19 -7.17 -2.69
CA GLY A 61 -4.96 -5.75 -2.39
C GLY A 61 -5.25 -5.35 -0.94
N GLY A 62 -5.81 -4.16 -0.77
CA GLY A 62 -6.18 -3.59 0.52
C GLY A 62 -7.10 -2.39 0.33
N PHE A 63 -7.51 -1.77 1.42
CA PHE A 63 -8.26 -0.52 1.38
C PHE A 63 -8.02 0.32 2.64
N ALA A 64 -8.08 1.64 2.50
CA ALA A 64 -8.10 2.59 3.62
C ALA A 64 -9.39 3.42 3.60
N ARG A 65 -10.24 3.26 4.62
CA ARG A 65 -11.41 4.12 4.82
C ARG A 65 -11.00 5.41 5.52
N ILE A 66 -10.77 6.44 4.73
CA ILE A 66 -10.38 7.77 5.19
C ILE A 66 -11.64 8.62 5.33
N LYS A 67 -11.84 9.23 6.51
CA LYS A 67 -13.02 10.06 6.77
C LYS A 67 -13.05 11.25 5.80
N GLY A 68 -14.18 11.44 5.12
CA GLY A 68 -14.40 12.55 4.20
C GLY A 68 -13.98 12.33 2.74
N THR A 69 -13.62 11.11 2.33
CA THR A 69 -13.38 10.77 0.90
C THR A 69 -14.60 10.17 0.20
N GLU A 70 -15.45 9.42 0.92
CA GLU A 70 -16.62 8.69 0.35
C GLU A 70 -17.97 9.40 0.60
N GLY A 71 -17.98 10.73 0.70
CA GLY A 71 -19.23 11.47 0.99
C GLY A 71 -19.77 11.27 2.41
N GLU A 72 -19.00 10.64 3.31
CA GLU A 72 -19.26 10.62 4.75
C GLU A 72 -19.31 12.06 5.27
N TYR A 73 -20.52 12.50 5.63
CA TYR A 73 -20.90 13.84 6.08
C TYR A 73 -19.78 14.60 6.81
N SER A 74 -19.26 15.67 6.20
CA SER A 74 -18.49 16.69 6.93
C SER A 74 -19.47 17.73 7.47
N GLY A 75 -20.00 17.45 8.67
CA GLY A 75 -20.73 18.46 9.44
C GLY A 75 -19.79 19.62 9.85
N VAL A 76 -20.39 20.70 10.37
CA VAL A 76 -19.65 21.80 10.99
C VAL A 76 -18.95 21.25 12.25
N GLY A 77 -17.62 21.19 12.24
CA GLY A 77 -16.80 20.74 13.40
C GLY A 77 -15.83 19.59 13.14
N ASP A 78 -15.82 19.01 11.93
CA ASP A 78 -15.00 17.82 11.61
C ASP A 78 -13.59 18.16 11.13
N ALA A 79 -12.79 18.80 11.99
CA ALA A 79 -11.40 19.17 11.72
C ALA A 79 -10.48 17.98 11.34
N ASP A 80 -10.89 16.74 11.64
CA ASP A 80 -10.19 15.50 11.31
C ASP A 80 -10.65 14.85 9.98
N SER A 81 -11.52 15.52 9.22
CA SER A 81 -11.98 15.07 7.91
C SER A 81 -11.02 15.46 6.80
N PHE A 82 -10.81 14.57 5.82
CA PHE A 82 -10.02 14.84 4.63
C PHE A 82 -10.56 16.03 3.83
N ALA A 83 -11.89 16.15 3.74
CA ALA A 83 -12.56 17.17 2.93
C ALA A 83 -12.28 18.60 3.42
N VAL A 84 -12.10 18.79 4.73
CA VAL A 84 -11.84 20.10 5.33
C VAL A 84 -10.35 20.45 5.43
N GLN A 85 -9.45 19.51 5.12
CA GLN A 85 -8.02 19.79 5.12
C GLN A 85 -7.64 20.80 4.03
N PRO A 86 -6.61 21.62 4.25
CA PRO A 86 -6.06 22.48 3.21
C PRO A 86 -5.62 21.65 1.99
N MET A 87 -5.76 22.24 0.81
CA MET A 87 -5.55 21.56 -0.47
C MET A 87 -4.20 20.85 -0.57
N TRP A 88 -3.11 21.47 -0.07
CA TRP A 88 -1.79 20.85 -0.11
C TRP A 88 -1.71 19.54 0.69
N LYS A 89 -2.36 19.45 1.86
CA LYS A 89 -2.41 18.19 2.63
C LYS A 89 -3.19 17.12 1.87
N ARG A 90 -4.30 17.50 1.25
CA ARG A 90 -5.11 16.59 0.43
C ARG A 90 -4.29 16.04 -0.73
N VAL A 91 -3.57 16.91 -1.44
CA VAL A 91 -2.66 16.51 -2.53
C VAL A 91 -1.58 15.57 -2.03
N VAL A 92 -0.93 15.87 -0.89
CA VAL A 92 0.12 14.99 -0.34
C VAL A 92 -0.44 13.64 0.09
N ILE A 93 -1.60 13.60 0.75
CA ILE A 93 -2.28 12.35 1.13
C ILE A 93 -2.63 11.52 -0.11
N THR A 94 -3.18 12.13 -1.14
CA THR A 94 -3.50 11.45 -2.41
C THR A 94 -2.23 11.02 -3.16
N ALA A 95 -1.13 11.78 -3.08
CA ALA A 95 0.15 11.33 -3.63
C ALA A 95 0.77 10.16 -2.82
N GLY A 96 0.32 9.94 -1.59
CA GLY A 96 0.83 8.92 -0.68
C GLY A 96 0.89 7.52 -1.27
N GLY A 97 -0.16 7.09 -1.97
CA GLY A 97 -0.14 5.75 -2.56
C GLY A 97 0.87 5.60 -3.69
N VAL A 98 1.04 6.64 -4.50
CA VAL A 98 2.08 6.66 -5.54
C VAL A 98 3.47 6.61 -4.91
N LEU A 99 3.72 7.44 -3.90
CA LEU A 99 4.99 7.45 -3.16
C LEU A 99 5.28 6.11 -2.49
N GLY A 100 4.27 5.46 -1.89
CA GLY A 100 4.40 4.12 -1.32
C GLY A 100 4.87 3.09 -2.33
N ASN A 101 4.32 3.11 -3.55
CA ASN A 101 4.76 2.22 -4.62
C ASN A 101 6.17 2.53 -5.13
N PHE A 102 6.58 3.80 -5.18
CA PHE A 102 7.96 4.15 -5.50
C PHE A 102 8.95 3.59 -4.47
N VAL A 103 8.62 3.69 -3.17
CA VAL A 103 9.43 3.10 -2.10
C VAL A 103 9.45 1.57 -2.22
N LEU A 104 8.30 0.94 -2.49
CA LEU A 104 8.24 -0.51 -2.72
C LEU A 104 9.13 -0.93 -3.88
N ALA A 105 9.05 -0.23 -5.01
CA ALA A 105 9.87 -0.51 -6.18
C ALA A 105 11.36 -0.39 -5.85
N TRP A 106 11.79 0.69 -5.19
CA TRP A 106 13.16 0.86 -4.73
C TRP A 106 13.63 -0.37 -3.93
N VAL A 107 12.86 -0.75 -2.90
CA VAL A 107 13.21 -1.88 -2.03
C VAL A 107 13.29 -3.20 -2.82
N LEU A 108 12.30 -3.49 -3.66
CA LEU A 108 12.28 -4.71 -4.46
C LEU A 108 13.45 -4.78 -5.43
N PHE A 109 13.76 -3.69 -6.14
CA PHE A 109 14.92 -3.63 -7.03
C PHE A 109 16.23 -3.77 -6.27
N THR A 110 16.35 -3.15 -5.08
CA THR A 110 17.56 -3.29 -4.24
C THR A 110 17.78 -4.74 -3.85
N ILE A 111 16.73 -5.43 -3.39
CA ILE A 111 16.80 -6.87 -3.05
C ILE A 111 17.17 -7.69 -4.28
N LEU A 112 16.55 -7.41 -5.43
CA LEU A 112 16.84 -8.11 -6.69
C LEU A 112 18.32 -7.99 -7.10
N PHE A 113 18.89 -6.78 -7.02
CA PHE A 113 20.29 -6.54 -7.36
C PHE A 113 21.27 -7.15 -6.34
N VAL A 114 20.90 -7.20 -5.05
CA VAL A 114 21.73 -7.82 -4.01
C VAL A 114 21.74 -9.36 -4.12
N VAL A 115 20.59 -9.97 -4.39
CA VAL A 115 20.51 -11.44 -4.56
C VAL A 115 21.19 -11.88 -5.86
N GLY A 116 21.15 -11.04 -6.91
CA GLY A 116 21.71 -11.34 -8.22
C GLY A 116 20.88 -12.38 -8.99
N ASN A 117 21.05 -12.42 -10.31
CA ASN A 117 20.51 -13.49 -11.14
C ASN A 117 21.69 -14.27 -11.72
N PRO A 118 21.86 -15.57 -11.41
CA PRO A 118 22.89 -16.39 -12.03
C PRO A 118 22.56 -16.53 -13.52
N THR A 119 23.20 -15.72 -14.35
CA THR A 119 23.19 -15.89 -15.80
C THR A 119 24.15 -17.01 -16.17
N PRO A 120 23.72 -18.01 -16.97
CA PRO A 120 24.64 -19.01 -17.49
C PRO A 120 25.78 -18.29 -18.23
N ALA A 121 27.00 -18.38 -17.70
CA ALA A 121 28.17 -18.04 -18.48
C ALA A 121 28.19 -19.03 -19.66
N GLY A 122 28.30 -18.52 -20.89
CA GLY A 122 28.34 -19.36 -22.09
C GLY A 122 29.43 -20.45 -22.00
N LYS A 123 29.42 -21.39 -22.95
CA LYS A 123 30.40 -22.48 -22.99
C LYS A 123 31.83 -21.90 -22.93
N VAL A 124 32.54 -22.20 -21.85
CA VAL A 124 33.96 -21.88 -21.69
C VAL A 124 34.74 -22.90 -22.51
N TYR A 125 35.37 -22.45 -23.58
CA TYR A 125 36.36 -23.25 -24.30
C TYR A 125 37.71 -23.07 -23.60
N VAL A 126 38.23 -24.13 -23.00
CA VAL A 126 39.60 -24.16 -22.49
C VAL A 126 40.49 -24.45 -23.68
N ASP A 127 41.23 -23.45 -24.15
CA ASP A 127 42.33 -23.67 -25.08
C ASP A 127 43.52 -24.19 -24.26
N GLU A 128 44.16 -25.26 -24.74
CA GLU A 128 45.20 -25.99 -24.01
C GLU A 128 46.40 -25.10 -23.62
N VAL A 129 47.05 -25.44 -22.50
CA VAL A 129 48.18 -24.73 -21.87
C VAL A 129 49.49 -25.03 -22.58
#